data_AF-A0A370G1C4-F1
#
_entry.id   AF-A0A370G1C4-F1
#
_cell.length_a   1.000
_cell.length_b   1.000
_cell.length_c   1.000
_cell.angle_alpha   90.00
_cell.angle_beta   90.00
_cell.angle_gamma   90.00
#
_symmetry.space_group_name_H-M   'P 1'
#
loop_
_entity.id
_entity.type
_entity.pdbx_description
1 polymer ?
#
loop_
_entity_poly.entity_id
_entity_poly.type
_entity_poly.pdbx_seq_one_letter_code
_entity_poly.pdbx_strand_id
1 'polypeptide(L)'
;MGIEQLNYKTVGFVRMIEEREDSVDVALSNGLHIVDLFKDHTVEQSKEQFIDLFYDFDLRTAFEEFIEKEGIEAVLLESIETFETYYDLISCIEVFNNILHIPIIFAREKTDTSEKLNISELIHPFHSYIFKTRDSVKGELEQKLMETFNDIFGKNVLDLSELPF
;
A
#
# COMPACT_ATOMS: atom_id res chain seq x y z
N MET A 1 -16.51 9.08 -6.00
CA MET A 1 -15.90 10.05 -6.93
C MET A 1 -14.70 9.34 -7.57
N GLY A 2 -14.50 9.43 -8.89
CA GLY A 2 -13.34 8.85 -9.58
C GLY A 2 -12.09 9.70 -9.37
N ILE A 3 -10.88 9.15 -9.57
CA ILE A 3 -9.69 9.99 -9.81
C ILE A 3 -10.03 10.81 -11.06
N GLU A 4 -9.99 12.12 -10.95
CA GLU A 4 -10.12 12.99 -12.12
C GLU A 4 -8.97 12.71 -13.09
N GLN A 5 -9.21 13.00 -14.37
CA GLN A 5 -8.33 12.67 -15.48
C GLN A 5 -6.85 12.94 -15.17
N LEU A 6 -6.04 11.87 -15.13
CA LEU A 6 -4.62 11.97 -14.85
C LEU A 6 -3.88 12.60 -16.05
N ASN A 7 -2.91 13.48 -15.77
CA ASN A 7 -2.16 14.20 -16.81
C ASN A 7 -0.87 13.47 -17.25
N TYR A 8 -0.71 12.20 -16.87
CA TYR A 8 0.45 11.38 -17.22
C TYR A 8 0.17 10.56 -18.49
N LYS A 9 1.23 10.16 -19.17
CA LYS A 9 1.24 9.26 -20.33
C LYS A 9 1.80 7.90 -19.98
N THR A 10 2.87 7.86 -19.19
CA THR A 10 3.55 6.62 -18.80
C THR A 10 3.64 6.54 -17.29
N VAL A 11 3.20 5.41 -16.74
CA VAL A 11 3.29 5.12 -15.31
C VAL A 11 4.09 3.86 -15.05
N GLY A 12 4.96 3.95 -14.05
CA GLY A 12 5.61 2.79 -13.47
C GLY A 12 4.64 2.08 -12.54
N PHE A 13 4.51 0.77 -12.67
CA PHE A 13 3.51 -0.01 -11.96
C PHE A 13 4.15 -0.96 -10.97
N VAL A 14 3.60 -0.97 -9.76
CA VAL A 14 4.11 -1.75 -8.63
C VAL A 14 3.00 -2.61 -8.05
N ARG A 15 3.16 -3.93 -8.20
CA ARG A 15 2.17 -4.94 -7.79
C ARG A 15 2.33 -5.31 -6.33
N MET A 16 1.72 -4.54 -5.44
CA MET A 16 1.94 -4.75 -4.01
C MET A 16 0.86 -5.57 -3.28
N ILE A 17 -0.26 -5.96 -3.89
CA ILE A 17 -1.33 -6.70 -3.19
C ILE A 17 -1.97 -7.78 -4.08
N GLU A 18 -2.00 -9.02 -3.55
CA GLU A 18 -2.74 -10.21 -4.02
C GLU A 18 -3.82 -9.93 -5.07
N GLU A 19 -3.56 -10.26 -6.35
CA GLU A 19 -4.55 -10.30 -7.44
C GLU A 19 -5.52 -9.11 -7.55
N ARG A 20 -5.18 -7.93 -7.02
CA ARG A 20 -6.03 -6.74 -7.13
C ARG A 20 -5.67 -5.93 -8.36
N GLU A 21 -6.70 -5.40 -9.02
CA GLU A 21 -6.60 -4.74 -10.33
C GLU A 21 -7.02 -3.26 -10.28
N ASP A 22 -7.22 -2.63 -9.09
CA ASP A 22 -7.67 -1.22 -9.03
C ASP A 22 -6.67 -0.30 -9.74
N SER A 23 -5.37 -0.55 -9.56
CA SER A 23 -4.30 0.17 -10.25
C SER A 23 -4.29 -0.10 -11.77
N VAL A 24 -4.60 -1.31 -12.23
CA VAL A 24 -4.75 -1.61 -13.66
C VAL A 24 -5.95 -0.87 -14.25
N ASP A 25 -7.08 -0.87 -13.54
CA ASP A 25 -8.31 -0.16 -13.93
C ASP A 25 -8.08 1.35 -14.02
N VAL A 26 -7.37 1.94 -13.05
CA VAL A 26 -6.99 3.36 -13.08
C VAL A 26 -6.11 3.68 -14.28
N ALA A 27 -5.11 2.83 -14.57
CA ALA A 27 -4.24 3.02 -15.73
C ALA A 27 -5.00 2.91 -17.06
N LEU A 28 -5.82 1.86 -17.23
CA LEU A 28 -6.59 1.63 -18.45
C LEU A 28 -7.65 2.72 -18.68
N SER A 29 -8.36 3.13 -17.62
CA SER A 29 -9.39 4.16 -17.71
C SER A 29 -8.83 5.55 -18.05
N ASN A 30 -7.56 5.81 -17.75
CA ASN A 30 -6.86 7.04 -18.10
C ASN A 30 -6.00 6.91 -19.37
N GLY A 31 -5.99 5.74 -20.02
CA GLY A 31 -5.21 5.49 -21.22
C GLY A 31 -3.69 5.55 -21.01
N LEU A 32 -3.23 5.21 -19.80
CA LEU A 32 -1.82 5.26 -19.41
C LEU A 32 -1.06 4.05 -19.96
N HIS A 33 0.18 4.28 -20.41
CA HIS A 33 1.12 3.22 -20.73
C HIS A 33 1.74 2.69 -19.43
N ILE A 34 1.61 1.38 -19.20
CA ILE A 34 2.11 0.72 -17.99
C ILE A 34 3.50 0.15 -18.25
N VAL A 35 4.45 0.50 -17.38
CA VAL A 35 5.78 -0.14 -17.30
C VAL A 35 5.86 -0.87 -15.96
N ASP A 36 5.93 -2.21 -15.97
CA ASP A 36 6.12 -2.97 -14.74
C ASP A 36 7.49 -2.61 -14.12
N LEU A 37 7.48 -2.01 -12.92
CA LEU A 37 8.70 -1.65 -12.19
C LEU A 37 9.29 -2.85 -11.44
N PHE A 38 8.41 -3.65 -10.82
CA PHE A 38 8.79 -4.81 -10.03
C PHE A 38 8.01 -6.04 -10.48
N LYS A 39 8.69 -7.21 -10.45
CA LYS A 39 8.14 -8.50 -10.87
C LYS A 39 7.74 -9.33 -9.66
N ASP A 40 7.03 -8.72 -8.73
CA ASP A 40 6.75 -9.36 -7.44
C ASP A 40 5.60 -10.35 -7.53
N HIS A 41 5.69 -11.37 -6.69
CA HIS A 41 4.61 -12.34 -6.48
C HIS A 41 3.98 -12.22 -5.08
N THR A 42 4.58 -11.45 -4.16
CA THR A 42 4.09 -11.23 -2.79
C THR A 42 4.31 -9.80 -2.29
N VAL A 43 3.53 -9.40 -1.29
CA VAL A 43 3.61 -8.08 -0.63
C VAL A 43 5.00 -7.85 -0.01
N GLU A 44 5.56 -8.88 0.62
CA GLU A 44 6.88 -8.84 1.27
C GLU A 44 8.01 -8.58 0.28
N GLN A 45 7.94 -9.16 -0.93
CA GLN A 45 8.96 -8.94 -1.97
C GLN A 45 8.95 -7.50 -2.48
N SER A 46 7.76 -6.92 -2.68
CA SER A 46 7.65 -5.52 -3.05
C SER A 46 8.21 -4.62 -1.96
N LYS A 47 7.91 -4.90 -0.69
CA LYS A 47 8.43 -4.14 0.45
C LYS A 47 9.95 -4.16 0.51
N GLU A 48 10.58 -5.33 0.39
CA GLU A 48 12.03 -5.45 0.39
C GLU A 48 12.66 -4.61 -0.74
N GLN A 49 12.09 -4.64 -1.95
CA GLN A 49 12.60 -3.85 -3.07
C GLN A 49 12.43 -2.33 -2.88
N PHE A 50 11.35 -1.89 -2.23
CA PHE A 50 11.22 -0.48 -1.82
C PHE A 50 12.25 -0.08 -0.78
N ILE A 51 12.45 -0.92 0.24
CA ILE A 51 13.45 -0.69 1.29
C ILE A 51 14.84 -0.59 0.66
N ASP A 52 15.17 -1.51 -0.25
CA ASP A 52 16.45 -1.49 -0.97
C ASP A 52 16.63 -0.20 -1.78
N LEU A 53 15.60 0.28 -2.48
CA LEU A 53 15.62 1.59 -3.15
C LEU A 53 15.87 2.77 -2.20
N PHE A 54 15.39 2.69 -0.96
CA PHE A 54 15.59 3.76 0.02
C PHE A 54 17.02 3.79 0.56
N TYR A 55 17.58 2.62 0.89
CA TYR A 55 18.84 2.52 1.63
C TYR A 55 20.06 2.25 0.76
N ASP A 56 19.88 1.68 -0.44
CA ASP A 56 20.96 1.42 -1.38
C ASP A 56 21.07 2.58 -2.39
N PHE A 57 22.25 3.18 -2.47
CA PHE A 57 22.50 4.29 -3.38
C PHE A 57 22.62 3.83 -4.84
N ASP A 58 23.30 2.69 -5.07
CA ASP A 58 23.55 2.20 -6.42
C ASP A 58 22.25 1.70 -7.06
N LEU A 59 21.38 1.04 -6.28
CA LEU A 59 20.05 0.64 -6.75
C LEU A 59 19.17 1.85 -7.06
N ARG A 60 19.20 2.89 -6.23
CA ARG A 60 18.48 4.14 -6.49
C ARG A 60 18.93 4.81 -7.78
N THR A 61 20.24 4.92 -8.02
CA THR A 61 20.76 5.48 -9.27
C THR A 61 20.36 4.64 -10.49
N ALA A 62 20.45 3.31 -10.39
CA ALA A 62 20.00 2.43 -11.46
C ALA A 62 18.48 2.57 -11.75
N PHE A 63 17.69 2.82 -10.71
CA PHE A 63 16.26 3.06 -10.83
C PHE A 63 15.94 4.42 -11.46
N GLU A 64 16.68 5.48 -11.10
CA GLU A 64 16.60 6.79 -11.75
C GLU A 64 16.88 6.70 -13.25
N GLU A 65 17.95 5.98 -13.64
CA GLU A 65 18.28 5.74 -15.04
C GLU A 65 17.18 4.95 -15.77
N PHE A 66 16.57 3.97 -15.09
CA PHE A 66 15.48 3.19 -15.63
C PHE A 66 14.22 4.05 -15.87
N ILE A 67 13.86 4.90 -14.91
CA ILE A 67 12.77 5.86 -15.02
C ILE A 67 12.98 6.76 -16.25
N GLU A 68 14.17 7.34 -16.38
CA GLU A 68 14.47 8.29 -17.46
C GLU A 68 14.40 7.59 -18.82
N LYS A 69 14.97 6.38 -18.91
CA LYS A 69 14.99 5.57 -20.13
C LYS A 69 13.61 5.16 -20.59
N GLU A 70 12.76 4.69 -19.68
CA GLU A 70 11.40 4.23 -20.00
C GLU A 70 10.39 5.39 -20.05
N GLY A 71 10.82 6.61 -19.68
CA GLY A 71 10.00 7.82 -19.71
C GLY A 71 8.86 7.78 -18.70
N ILE A 72 9.11 7.26 -17.50
CA ILE A 72 8.11 7.10 -16.44
C ILE A 72 7.83 8.47 -15.80
N GLU A 73 6.57 8.89 -15.81
CA GLU A 73 6.15 10.21 -15.31
C GLU A 73 5.49 10.16 -13.92
N ALA A 74 4.99 8.99 -13.51
CA ALA A 74 4.42 8.73 -12.17
C ALA A 74 4.56 7.25 -11.80
N VAL A 75 4.49 6.93 -10.50
CA VAL A 75 4.43 5.56 -9.99
C VAL A 75 3.02 5.26 -9.48
N LEU A 76 2.43 4.18 -9.97
CA LEU A 76 1.10 3.73 -9.59
C LEU A 76 1.21 2.59 -8.57
N LEU A 77 0.61 2.82 -7.40
CA LEU A 77 0.45 1.85 -6.31
C LEU A 77 -1.02 1.53 -6.10
N GLU A 78 -1.27 0.28 -5.71
CA GLU A 78 -2.64 -0.20 -5.46
C GLU A 78 -3.32 0.60 -4.34
N SER A 79 -2.64 0.70 -3.19
CA SER A 79 -3.20 1.36 -2.02
C SER A 79 -2.10 1.76 -1.03
N ILE A 80 -2.41 2.73 -0.16
CA ILE A 80 -1.57 3.01 1.01
C ILE A 80 -1.52 1.84 2.02
N GLU A 81 -2.45 0.88 1.95
CA GLU A 81 -2.47 -0.33 2.80
C GLU A 81 -1.23 -1.23 2.59
N THR A 82 -0.47 -0.95 1.53
CA THR A 82 0.79 -1.63 1.22
C THR A 82 1.90 -1.32 2.23
N PHE A 83 1.78 -0.24 3.00
CA PHE A 83 2.76 0.16 4.01
C PHE A 83 2.38 -0.35 5.41
N GLU A 84 3.38 -0.80 6.16
CA GLU A 84 3.18 -1.28 7.54
C GLU A 84 2.99 -0.13 8.53
N THR A 85 3.77 0.95 8.35
CA THR A 85 3.72 2.11 9.23
C THR A 85 3.49 3.40 8.45
N TYR A 86 2.99 4.41 9.17
CA TYR A 86 2.83 5.75 8.61
C TYR A 86 4.18 6.33 8.20
N TYR A 87 5.24 5.99 8.94
CA TYR A 87 6.59 6.44 8.61
C TYR A 87 7.06 5.86 7.29
N ASP A 88 6.80 4.57 7.01
CA ASP A 88 7.17 3.95 5.72
C ASP A 88 6.44 4.61 4.55
N LEU A 89 5.14 4.90 4.71
CA LEU A 89 4.34 5.62 3.72
C LEU A 89 4.94 7.01 3.43
N ILE A 90 5.22 7.79 4.48
CA ILE A 90 5.77 9.14 4.33
C ILE A 90 7.18 9.11 3.74
N SER A 91 8.05 8.22 4.20
CA SER A 91 9.40 8.07 3.66
C SER A 91 9.37 7.66 2.18
N CYS A 92 8.45 6.78 1.79
CA CYS A 92 8.26 6.43 0.38
C CYS A 92 7.85 7.66 -0.46
N ILE A 93 6.82 8.38 -0.03
CA ILE A 93 6.38 9.62 -0.71
C ILE A 93 7.52 10.63 -0.80
N GLU A 94 8.29 10.84 0.27
CA GLU A 94 9.41 11.79 0.27
C GLU A 94 10.50 11.37 -0.73
N VAL A 95 10.86 10.10 -0.79
CA VAL A 95 11.88 9.63 -1.74
C VAL A 95 11.39 9.78 -3.17
N PHE A 96 10.19 9.32 -3.49
CA PHE A 96 9.67 9.42 -4.85
C PHE A 96 9.45 10.88 -5.29
N ASN A 97 8.76 11.70 -4.48
CA ASN A 97 8.45 13.07 -4.86
C ASN A 97 9.67 14.00 -4.82
N ASN A 98 10.49 13.91 -3.75
CA ASN A 98 11.52 14.92 -3.49
C ASN A 98 12.91 14.51 -3.97
N ILE A 99 13.20 13.21 -4.06
CA ILE A 99 14.51 12.71 -4.51
C ILE A 99 14.43 12.27 -5.96
N LEU A 100 13.48 11.39 -6.29
CA LEU A 100 13.30 10.87 -7.65
C LEU A 100 12.51 11.81 -8.56
N HIS A 101 11.86 12.83 -7.99
CA HIS A 101 11.00 13.79 -8.71
C HIS A 101 9.86 13.15 -9.49
N ILE A 102 9.29 12.07 -8.97
CA ILE A 102 8.19 11.32 -9.58
C ILE A 102 7.05 11.20 -8.57
N PRO A 103 5.84 11.64 -8.91
CA PRO A 103 4.69 11.48 -8.04
C PRO A 103 4.25 10.02 -7.94
N ILE A 104 3.68 9.69 -6.79
CA ILE A 104 2.99 8.44 -6.51
C ILE A 104 1.49 8.66 -6.70
N ILE A 105 0.83 7.67 -7.28
CA ILE A 105 -0.63 7.60 -7.39
C ILE A 105 -1.10 6.39 -6.60
N PHE A 106 -1.95 6.62 -5.61
CA PHE A 106 -2.64 5.56 -4.87
C PHE A 106 -4.01 5.32 -5.51
N ALA A 107 -4.12 4.21 -6.26
CA ALA A 107 -5.29 3.92 -7.09
C ALA A 107 -6.58 3.84 -6.28
N ARG A 108 -6.56 3.13 -5.15
CA ARG A 108 -7.74 2.93 -4.30
C ARG A 108 -8.16 4.17 -3.52
N GLU A 109 -7.20 4.87 -2.93
CA GLU A 109 -7.44 6.11 -2.19
C GLU A 109 -7.74 7.29 -3.11
N LYS A 110 -7.46 7.12 -4.41
CA LYS A 110 -7.68 8.13 -5.44
C LYS A 110 -6.86 9.38 -5.20
N THR A 111 -5.61 9.18 -4.80
CA THR A 111 -4.70 10.23 -4.36
C THR A 111 -3.51 10.30 -5.30
N ASP A 112 -3.23 11.49 -5.81
CA ASP A 112 -2.03 11.83 -6.57
C ASP A 112 -1.13 12.70 -5.68
N THR A 113 0.11 12.29 -5.46
CA THR A 113 1.05 13.00 -4.59
C THR A 113 1.81 14.13 -5.27
N SER A 114 1.55 14.42 -6.56
CA SER A 114 2.17 15.55 -7.29
C SER A 114 1.76 16.91 -6.75
N GLU A 115 0.54 17.03 -6.26
CA GLU A 115 0.05 18.25 -5.60
C GLU A 115 0.42 18.28 -4.12
N LYS A 116 0.27 19.45 -3.50
CA LYS A 116 0.59 19.66 -2.08
C LYS A 116 -0.33 18.77 -1.23
N LEU A 117 0.15 17.59 -0.86
CA LEU A 117 -0.59 16.59 -0.10
C LEU A 117 -1.22 17.22 1.15
N ASN A 118 -2.54 17.16 1.24
CA ASN A 118 -3.21 17.47 2.47
C ASN A 118 -3.04 16.28 3.41
N ILE A 119 -2.30 16.46 4.50
CA ILE A 119 -2.00 15.40 5.46
C ILE A 119 -3.27 14.65 5.93
N SER A 120 -4.43 15.32 5.98
CA SER A 120 -5.70 14.64 6.32
C SER A 120 -6.14 13.57 5.33
N GLU A 121 -5.80 13.73 4.04
CA GLU A 121 -6.12 12.78 2.95
C GLU A 121 -5.32 11.49 3.07
N LEU A 122 -4.14 11.54 3.70
CA LEU A 122 -3.31 10.36 3.97
C LEU A 122 -3.59 9.75 5.35
N ILE A 123 -3.79 10.58 6.37
CA ILE A 123 -3.99 10.12 7.75
C ILE A 123 -5.31 9.36 7.90
N HIS A 124 -6.41 9.84 7.31
CA HIS A 124 -7.71 9.21 7.53
C HIS A 124 -7.78 7.79 6.96
N PRO A 125 -7.37 7.52 5.71
CA PRO A 125 -7.39 6.16 5.20
C PRO A 125 -6.37 5.27 5.92
N PHE A 126 -5.20 5.81 6.31
CA PHE A 126 -4.18 5.05 7.04
C PHE A 126 -4.65 4.64 8.45
N HIS A 127 -5.28 5.56 9.19
CA HIS A 127 -5.92 5.24 10.46
C HIS A 127 -7.04 4.22 10.29
N SER A 128 -7.89 4.38 9.28
CA SER A 128 -8.98 3.43 8.99
C SER A 128 -8.45 2.02 8.76
N TYR A 129 -7.34 1.88 8.03
CA TYR A 129 -6.64 0.60 7.85
C TYR A 129 -6.13 0.05 9.18
N ILE A 130 -5.35 0.82 9.95
CA ILE A 130 -4.85 0.37 11.26
C ILE A 130 -5.98 -0.07 12.18
N PHE A 131 -7.10 0.67 12.21
CA PHE A 131 -8.27 0.30 13.00
C PHE A 131 -8.87 -1.03 12.54
N LYS A 132 -9.07 -1.24 11.23
CA LYS A 132 -9.55 -2.50 10.68
C LYS A 132 -8.61 -3.66 10.98
N THR A 133 -7.31 -3.48 10.79
CA THR A 133 -6.30 -4.51 11.07
C THR A 133 -6.26 -4.84 12.56
N ARG A 134 -6.33 -3.84 13.44
CA ARG A 134 -6.41 -4.05 14.89
C ARG A 134 -7.67 -4.80 15.29
N ASP A 135 -8.82 -4.43 14.74
CA ASP A 135 -10.09 -5.09 15.03
C ASP A 135 -10.12 -6.52 14.49
N SER A 136 -9.49 -6.78 13.33
CA SER A 136 -9.30 -8.13 12.76
C SER A 136 -8.37 -9.00 13.63
N VAL A 137 -7.21 -8.47 14.03
CA VAL A 137 -6.26 -9.17 14.91
C VAL A 137 -6.91 -9.47 16.26
N LYS A 138 -7.69 -8.53 16.81
CA LYS A 138 -8.45 -8.75 18.04
C LYS A 138 -9.46 -9.89 17.88
N GLY A 139 -10.22 -9.89 16.78
CA GLY A 139 -11.16 -10.97 16.46
C GLY A 139 -10.48 -12.33 16.31
N GLU A 140 -9.35 -12.40 15.60
CA GLU A 140 -8.58 -13.65 15.46
C GLU A 140 -7.98 -14.13 16.79
N LEU A 141 -7.52 -13.21 17.64
CA LEU A 141 -7.00 -13.54 18.97
C LEU A 141 -8.10 -14.06 19.88
N GLU A 142 -9.26 -13.42 19.88
CA GLU A 142 -10.45 -13.88 20.62
C GLU A 142 -10.90 -15.26 20.13
N GLN A 143 -10.87 -15.50 18.82
CA GLN A 143 -11.23 -16.77 18.22
C GLN A 143 -10.22 -17.87 18.59
N LYS A 144 -8.92 -17.62 18.47
CA LYS A 144 -7.86 -18.58 18.87
C LYS A 144 -7.86 -18.85 20.37
N LEU A 145 -8.12 -17.84 21.20
CA LEU A 145 -8.32 -18.01 22.63
C LEU A 145 -9.53 -18.91 22.88
N MET A 146 -10.67 -18.65 22.25
CA MET A 146 -11.88 -19.45 22.40
C MET A 146 -11.69 -20.90 21.93
N GLU A 147 -10.98 -21.12 20.82
CA GLU A 147 -10.59 -22.45 20.33
C GLU A 147 -9.69 -23.17 21.34
N THR A 148 -8.64 -22.50 21.84
CA THR A 148 -7.73 -23.06 22.85
C THR A 148 -8.46 -23.41 24.15
N PHE A 149 -9.39 -22.55 24.60
CA PHE A 149 -10.21 -22.82 25.78
C PHE A 149 -11.17 -24.01 25.55
N ASN A 150 -11.82 -24.09 24.38
CA ASN A 150 -12.69 -25.22 24.04
C ASN A 150 -11.91 -26.54 23.92
N ASP A 151 -10.66 -26.51 23.47
CA ASP A 151 -9.80 -27.70 23.38
C ASP A 151 -9.31 -28.19 24.75
N ILE A 152 -9.02 -27.28 25.68
CA ILE A 152 -8.54 -27.62 27.02
C ILE A 152 -9.69 -28.05 27.95
N PHE A 153 -10.84 -27.37 27.86
CA PHE A 153 -11.94 -27.53 28.82
C PHE A 153 -13.18 -28.24 28.25
N GLY A 154 -13.19 -28.57 26.95
CA GLY A 154 -14.33 -29.14 26.25
C GLY A 154 -15.31 -28.08 25.73
N LYS A 155 -16.06 -28.41 24.67
CA LYS A 155 -17.01 -27.46 24.03
C LYS A 155 -18.09 -26.98 25.02
N ASN A 156 -18.33 -25.66 25.05
CA ASN A 156 -19.39 -24.93 25.77
C ASN A 156 -19.09 -24.48 27.22
N VAL A 157 -17.84 -24.24 27.60
CA VAL A 157 -17.52 -23.82 28.98
C VAL A 157 -17.62 -22.31 29.22
N LEU A 158 -17.60 -21.45 28.18
CA LEU A 158 -17.62 -20.00 28.35
C LEU A 158 -18.50 -19.29 27.31
N ASP A 159 -19.57 -18.65 27.79
CA ASP A 159 -20.27 -17.59 27.07
C ASP A 159 -19.72 -16.23 27.57
N LEU A 160 -18.85 -15.61 26.76
CA LEU A 160 -18.19 -14.35 27.09
C LEU A 160 -19.17 -13.16 27.11
N SER A 161 -20.42 -13.35 26.68
CA SER A 161 -21.47 -12.33 26.79
C SER A 161 -21.98 -12.11 28.23
N GLU A 162 -21.64 -13.01 29.16
CA GLU A 162 -22.02 -12.94 30.58
C GLU A 162 -20.95 -12.38 31.53
N LEU A 163 -19.74 -12.04 31.02
CA LEU A 163 -18.71 -11.45 31.85
C LEU A 163 -18.93 -9.92 31.96
N PRO A 164 -19.07 -9.36 33.18
CA PRO A 164 -19.22 -7.92 33.34
C PRO A 164 -17.87 -7.23 33.07
N PHE A 165 -17.87 -6.31 32.10
CA PHE A 165 -16.77 -5.38 31.84
C PHE A 165 -16.65 -4.33 32.95
#